data_AF-A0A2D4PK48-F1
#
_entry.id   AF-A0A2D4PK48-F1
#
_cell.length_a   1.000
_cell.length_b   1.000
_cell.length_c   1.000
_cell.angle_alpha   90.00
_cell.angle_beta   90.00
_cell.angle_gamma   90.00
#
_symmetry.space_group_name_H-M   'P 1'
#
loop_
_entity.id
_entity.type
_entity.pdbx_description
1 polymer ?
#
loop_
_entity_poly.entity_id
_entity_poly.type
_entity_poly.pdbx_seq_one_letter_code
_entity_poly.pdbx_strand_id
1 'polypeptide(L)'
;ELNYFLKENNNEATMKQNIWNTMKAIIRGITISYTAKRNKEKYAQQNRLQQRIRELEIQLQSTPKDLRLQNQMTVTKHKLNLIEQEGMTAKLNITIQIYFQQANKPGRWLSYKFKKEKEKRLIYQLIDGNGDTNMG
;
A
#
# COMPACT_ATOMS: atom_id res chain seq x y z
N GLU A 1 -6.00 23.39 -2.23
CA GLU A 1 -7.12 22.68 -1.58
C GLU A 1 -6.92 22.53 -0.08
N LEU A 2 -5.90 21.80 0.40
CA LEU A 2 -5.69 21.59 1.84
C LEU A 2 -5.45 22.89 2.63
N ASN A 3 -4.59 23.79 2.14
CA ASN A 3 -4.32 25.08 2.80
C ASN A 3 -5.57 25.96 2.89
N TYR A 4 -6.41 25.91 1.86
CA TYR A 4 -7.69 26.63 1.85
C TYR A 4 -8.66 26.02 2.87
N PHE A 5 -8.81 24.70 2.88
CA PHE A 5 -9.65 24.00 3.86
C PHE A 5 -9.24 24.31 5.31
N LEU A 6 -7.95 24.26 5.63
CA LEU A 6 -7.45 24.56 6.98
C LEU A 6 -7.69 26.02 7.37
N LYS A 7 -7.51 26.97 6.45
CA LYS A 7 -7.76 28.38 6.73
C LYS A 7 -9.22 28.66 7.09
N GLU A 8 -10.17 28.05 6.37
CA GLU A 8 -11.60 28.28 6.56
C GLU A 8 -12.19 27.56 7.79
N ASN A 9 -11.60 26.43 8.20
CA ASN A 9 -12.19 25.56 9.24
C ASN A 9 -11.46 25.62 10.59
N ASN A 10 -10.40 26.43 10.73
CA ASN A 10 -9.65 26.59 11.98
C ASN A 10 -10.33 27.57 12.96
N ASN A 11 -11.64 27.44 13.13
CA ASN A 11 -12.45 28.23 14.06
C ASN A 11 -12.87 27.38 15.28
N GLU A 12 -13.22 28.03 16.39
CA GLU A 12 -13.64 27.32 17.63
C GLU A 12 -14.98 26.58 17.47
N ALA A 13 -15.78 26.93 16.46
CA ALA A 13 -17.08 26.33 16.18
C ALA A 13 -16.99 24.91 15.58
N THR A 14 -15.89 24.56 14.92
CA THR A 14 -15.73 23.26 14.26
C THR A 14 -15.01 22.27 15.17
N MET A 15 -15.63 21.11 15.42
CA MET A 15 -15.00 20.05 16.20
C MET A 15 -13.68 19.60 15.55
N LYS A 16 -12.58 19.62 16.32
CA LYS A 16 -11.23 19.23 15.85
C LYS A 16 -11.20 17.85 15.16
N GLN A 17 -12.04 16.92 15.61
CA GLN A 17 -12.21 15.60 15.00
C GLN A 17 -12.72 15.66 13.55
N ASN A 18 -13.65 16.57 13.26
CA ASN A 18 -14.20 16.76 11.92
C ASN A 18 -13.13 17.35 10.99
N ILE A 19 -12.35 18.32 11.49
CA ILE A 19 -11.21 18.89 10.74
C ILE A 19 -10.21 17.78 10.37
N TRP A 20 -9.83 16.94 11.33
CA TRP A 20 -8.92 15.81 11.09
C TRP A 20 -9.45 14.79 10.09
N ASN A 21 -10.73 14.42 10.20
CA ASN A 21 -11.35 13.45 9.29
C ASN A 21 -11.45 13.98 7.86
N THR A 22 -11.89 15.24 7.68
CA THR A 22 -11.99 15.87 6.37
C THR A 22 -10.61 16.09 5.75
N MET A 23 -9.61 16.51 6.54
CA MET A 23 -8.23 16.63 6.08
C MET A 23 -7.68 15.29 5.54
N LYS A 24 -7.87 14.19 6.28
CA LYS A 24 -7.49 12.84 5.81
C LYS A 24 -8.18 12.48 4.49
N ALA A 25 -9.46 12.80 4.36
CA ALA A 25 -10.23 12.52 3.14
C ALA A 25 -9.69 13.30 1.92
N ILE A 26 -9.39 14.59 2.09
CA ILE A 26 -8.81 15.44 1.04
C ILE A 26 -7.44 14.88 0.60
N ILE A 27 -6.54 14.62 1.55
CA ILE A 27 -5.21 14.09 1.26
C ILE A 27 -5.31 12.73 0.55
N ARG A 28 -6.21 11.86 1.00
CA ARG A 28 -6.46 10.57 0.35
C ARG A 28 -6.96 10.75 -1.09
N GLY A 29 -7.89 11.67 -1.33
CA GLY A 29 -8.41 11.97 -2.67
C GLY A 29 -7.32 12.43 -3.63
N ILE A 30 -6.48 13.39 -3.19
CA ILE A 30 -5.33 13.88 -3.95
C ILE A 30 -4.35 12.74 -4.24
N THR A 31 -4.04 11.91 -3.23
CA THR A 31 -3.10 10.79 -3.37
C THR A 31 -3.61 9.74 -4.37
N ILE A 32 -4.90 9.40 -4.32
CA ILE A 32 -5.54 8.46 -5.25
C ILE A 32 -5.51 9.02 -6.68
N SER A 33 -5.91 10.27 -6.88
CA SER A 33 -5.90 10.93 -8.19
C SER A 33 -4.50 10.96 -8.80
N TYR A 34 -3.51 11.41 -8.02
CA TYR A 34 -2.11 11.44 -8.45
C TYR A 34 -1.59 10.04 -8.82
N THR A 35 -1.85 9.05 -7.96
CA THR A 35 -1.42 7.66 -8.20
C THR A 35 -2.09 7.07 -9.43
N ALA A 36 -3.39 7.33 -9.64
CA ALA A 36 -4.12 6.85 -10.81
C ALA A 36 -3.55 7.43 -12.11
N LYS A 37 -3.28 8.75 -12.14
CA LYS A 37 -2.63 9.40 -13.27
C LYS A 37 -1.26 8.79 -13.56
N ARG A 38 -0.41 8.69 -12.53
CA ARG A 38 0.94 8.12 -12.65
C ARG A 38 0.92 6.67 -13.13
N ASN A 39 -0.02 5.85 -12.65
CA ASN A 39 -0.18 4.48 -13.10
C ASN A 39 -0.59 4.40 -14.57
N LYS A 40 -1.50 5.29 -15.02
CA LYS A 40 -1.89 5.38 -16.43
C LYS A 40 -0.70 5.76 -17.32
N GLU A 41 0.11 6.72 -16.90
CA GLU A 41 1.32 7.14 -17.61
C GLU A 41 2.36 6.02 -17.67
N LYS A 42 2.60 5.33 -16.55
CA LYS A 42 3.52 4.18 -16.47
C LYS A 42 3.08 3.05 -17.41
N TYR A 43 1.79 2.74 -17.43
CA TYR A 43 1.22 1.72 -18.33
C TYR A 43 1.38 2.13 -19.81
N ALA A 44 1.09 3.38 -20.15
CA ALA A 44 1.29 3.89 -21.51
C ALA A 44 2.77 3.83 -21.92
N GLN A 45 3.70 4.14 -21.00
CA GLN A 45 5.14 4.02 -21.25
C GLN A 45 5.57 2.57 -21.49
N GLN A 46 5.08 1.62 -20.69
CA GLN A 46 5.35 0.19 -20.89
C GLN A 46 4.86 -0.28 -22.26
N ASN A 47 3.64 0.06 -22.64
CA ASN A 47 3.07 -0.32 -23.93
C ASN A 47 3.89 0.25 -25.10
N ARG A 48 4.33 1.51 -25.00
CA ARG A 48 5.20 2.14 -26.01
C ARG A 48 6.54 1.42 -26.14
N LEU A 49 7.17 1.04 -25.02
CA LEU A 49 8.43 0.29 -25.05
C LEU A 49 8.24 -1.10 -25.66
N GLN A 50 7.15 -1.79 -25.33
CA GLN A 50 6.83 -3.10 -25.91
C GLN A 50 6.51 -3.02 -27.41
N GLN A 51 5.82 -1.98 -27.86
CA GLN A 51 5.63 -1.71 -29.29
C GLN A 51 6.97 -1.46 -29.98
N ARG A 52 7.82 -0.63 -29.38
CA ARG A 52 9.16 -0.34 -29.92
C ARG A 52 10.03 -1.58 -30.03
N ILE A 53 9.97 -2.48 -29.06
CA ILE A 53 10.65 -3.78 -29.12
C ILE A 53 10.15 -4.59 -30.33
N ARG A 54 8.83 -4.72 -30.52
CA ARG A 54 8.27 -5.43 -31.67
C ARG A 54 8.71 -4.84 -33.02
N GLU A 55 8.71 -3.52 -33.15
CA GLU A 55 9.21 -2.83 -34.35
C GLU A 55 10.68 -3.16 -34.62
N LEU A 56 11.52 -3.09 -33.59
CA LEU A 56 12.94 -3.39 -33.70
C LEU A 56 13.19 -4.87 -34.02
N GLU A 57 12.34 -5.79 -33.53
CA GLU A 57 12.42 -7.22 -33.86
C GLU A 57 12.14 -7.45 -35.35
N ILE A 58 11.11 -6.81 -35.91
CA ILE A 58 10.80 -6.90 -37.34
C ILE A 58 11.97 -6.34 -38.18
N GLN A 59 12.54 -5.19 -37.80
CA GLN A 59 13.67 -4.59 -38.52
C GLN A 59 14.91 -5.49 -38.47
N LEU A 60 15.20 -6.09 -37.31
CA LEU A 60 16.31 -7.03 -37.14
C LEU A 60 16.12 -8.34 -37.90
N GLN A 61 14.88 -8.81 -38.10
CA GLN A 61 14.63 -9.97 -38.96
C GLN A 61 15.08 -9.72 -40.40
N SER A 62 14.85 -8.52 -40.93
CA SER A 62 15.31 -8.15 -42.28
C SER A 62 16.80 -7.77 -42.32
N THR A 63 17.37 -7.26 -41.23
CA THR A 63 18.77 -6.80 -41.15
C THR A 63 19.49 -7.30 -39.89
N PRO A 64 19.83 -8.61 -39.81
CA PRO A 64 20.25 -9.22 -38.54
C PRO A 64 21.57 -8.71 -37.97
N LYS A 65 22.47 -8.21 -38.84
CA LYS A 65 23.82 -7.74 -38.46
C LYS A 65 23.89 -6.24 -38.16
N ASP A 66 22.76 -5.53 -38.14
CA ASP A 66 22.75 -4.12 -37.80
C ASP A 66 22.97 -3.91 -36.28
N LEU A 67 24.22 -3.62 -35.93
CA LEU A 67 24.65 -3.32 -34.56
C LEU A 67 23.90 -2.14 -33.94
N ARG A 68 23.50 -1.14 -34.74
CA ARG A 68 22.76 0.02 -34.24
C ARG A 68 21.37 -0.42 -33.78
N LEU A 69 20.68 -1.23 -34.56
CA LEU A 69 19.36 -1.77 -34.18
C LEU A 69 19.44 -2.70 -32.97
N GLN A 70 20.47 -3.55 -32.90
CA GLN A 70 20.72 -4.41 -31.73
C GLN A 70 20.95 -3.58 -30.45
N ASN A 71 21.76 -2.51 -30.53
CA ASN A 71 21.97 -1.62 -29.39
C ASN A 71 20.69 -0.91 -28.96
N GLN A 72 19.88 -0.42 -29.90
CA GLN A 72 18.57 0.17 -29.60
C GLN A 72 17.63 -0.83 -28.92
N MET A 73 17.64 -2.09 -29.37
CA MET A 73 16.88 -3.18 -28.76
C MET A 73 17.27 -3.39 -27.30
N THR A 74 18.57 -3.55 -27.04
CA THR A 74 19.12 -3.76 -25.70
C THR A 74 18.75 -2.61 -24.77
N VAL A 75 18.91 -1.35 -25.21
CA VAL A 75 18.53 -0.17 -24.42
C VAL A 75 17.03 -0.14 -24.14
N THR A 76 16.19 -0.47 -25.12
CA THR A 76 14.73 -0.46 -24.96
C THR A 76 14.27 -1.55 -23.99
N LYS A 77 14.83 -2.76 -24.10
CA LYS A 77 14.59 -3.87 -23.16
C LYS A 77 15.06 -3.52 -21.75
N HIS A 78 16.22 -2.88 -21.60
CA HIS A 78 16.72 -2.43 -20.31
C HIS A 78 15.79 -1.40 -19.66
N LYS A 79 15.32 -0.41 -20.42
CA LYS A 79 14.32 0.57 -19.94
C LYS A 79 13.04 -0.09 -19.46
N LEU A 80 12.53 -1.10 -20.17
CA LEU A 80 11.35 -1.85 -19.75
C LEU A 80 11.62 -2.61 -18.43
N ASN A 81 12.77 -3.26 -18.31
CA ASN A 81 13.15 -4.01 -17.11
C ASN A 81 13.22 -3.11 -15.86
N LEU A 82 13.79 -1.90 -15.97
CA LEU A 82 13.82 -0.93 -14.86
C LEU A 82 12.42 -0.60 -14.33
N ILE A 83 11.46 -0.38 -15.23
CA ILE A 83 10.06 -0.07 -14.88
C ILE A 83 9.40 -1.26 -14.16
N GLU A 84 9.69 -2.48 -14.59
CA GLU A 84 9.21 -3.72 -13.95
C GLU A 84 9.83 -3.93 -12.57
N GLN A 85 11.14 -3.71 -12.42
CA GLN A 85 11.86 -3.79 -11.15
C GLN A 85 11.28 -2.83 -10.10
N GLU A 86 11.04 -1.58 -10.46
CA GLU A 86 10.36 -0.63 -9.57
C GLU A 86 9.00 -1.16 -9.09
N GLY A 87 8.24 -1.81 -9.98
CA GLY A 87 6.95 -2.41 -9.66
C GLY A 87 7.10 -3.59 -8.69
N MET A 88 8.14 -4.41 -8.85
CA MET A 88 8.46 -5.51 -7.94
C MET A 88 8.85 -5.00 -6.54
N THR A 89 9.69 -3.96 -6.47
CA THR A 89 10.06 -3.33 -5.18
C THR A 89 8.85 -2.79 -4.44
N ALA A 90 7.92 -2.13 -5.14
CA ALA A 90 6.68 -1.63 -4.53
C ALA A 90 5.81 -2.77 -3.96
N LYS A 91 5.65 -3.87 -4.72
CA LYS A 91 4.93 -5.06 -4.25
C LYS A 91 5.61 -5.69 -3.03
N LEU A 92 6.94 -5.78 -3.04
CA LEU A 92 7.72 -6.29 -1.91
C LEU A 92 7.48 -5.47 -0.64
N ASN A 93 7.52 -4.13 -0.75
CA ASN A 93 7.27 -3.25 0.39
C ASN A 93 5.86 -3.44 0.96
N ILE A 94 4.84 -3.59 0.11
CA ILE A 94 3.47 -3.90 0.55
C ILE A 94 3.42 -5.25 1.27
N THR A 95 4.07 -6.28 0.73
CA THR A 95 4.14 -7.60 1.37
C THR A 95 4.81 -7.54 2.74
N ILE A 96 5.93 -6.82 2.87
CA ILE A 96 6.62 -6.60 4.15
C ILE A 96 5.69 -5.89 5.14
N GLN A 97 4.97 -4.86 4.70
CA GLN A 97 4.01 -4.15 5.54
C GLN A 97 2.87 -5.07 6.02
N ILE A 98 2.31 -5.89 5.13
CA ILE A 98 1.27 -6.87 5.46
C ILE A 98 1.82 -7.88 6.48
N TYR A 99 3.02 -8.41 6.25
CA TYR A 99 3.68 -9.33 7.17
C TYR A 99 3.86 -8.71 8.55
N PHE A 100 4.36 -7.47 8.64
CA PHE A 100 4.54 -6.76 9.91
C PHE A 100 3.21 -6.55 10.65
N GLN A 101 2.15 -6.14 9.94
CA GLN A 101 0.82 -5.99 10.52
C GLN A 101 0.22 -7.30 11.04
N GLN A 102 0.62 -8.43 10.45
CA GLN A 102 0.21 -9.76 10.88
C GLN A 102 1.10 -10.32 12.00
N ALA A 103 2.40 -10.05 11.98
CA ALA A 103 3.38 -10.53 12.96
C ALA A 103 3.10 -10.03 14.38
N ASN A 104 2.60 -8.80 14.51
CA ASN A 104 2.24 -8.22 15.81
C ASN A 104 0.84 -8.65 16.32
N LYS A 105 0.07 -9.41 15.53
CA LYS A 105 -1.20 -9.98 16.01
C LYS A 105 -0.89 -11.33 16.67
N PRO A 106 -1.30 -11.55 17.93
CA PRO A 106 -1.18 -12.88 18.53
C PRO A 106 -1.86 -13.88 17.60
N GLY A 107 -1.12 -14.89 17.12
CA GLY A 107 -1.65 -15.93 16.25
C GLY A 107 -2.94 -16.52 16.83
N ARG A 108 -3.82 -17.10 16.00
CA ARG A 108 -5.14 -17.62 16.44
C ARG A 108 -5.06 -18.41 17.75
N TRP A 109 -4.03 -19.24 17.89
CA TRP A 109 -3.76 -20.02 19.10
C TRP A 109 -3.45 -19.16 20.33
N LEU A 110 -2.61 -18.13 20.20
CA LEU A 110 -2.27 -17.24 21.31
C LEU A 110 -3.46 -16.35 21.71
N SER A 111 -4.23 -15.87 20.72
CA SER A 111 -5.50 -15.16 20.96
C SER A 111 -6.50 -16.06 21.70
N TYR A 112 -6.62 -17.32 21.28
CA TYR A 112 -7.46 -18.31 21.94
C TYR A 112 -6.99 -18.62 23.37
N LYS A 113 -5.67 -18.80 23.56
CA LYS A 113 -5.07 -19.03 24.88
C LYS A 113 -5.34 -17.85 25.82
N PHE A 114 -5.13 -16.60 25.39
CA PHE A 114 -5.46 -15.42 26.19
C PHE A 114 -6.96 -15.33 26.51
N LYS A 115 -7.84 -15.66 25.56
CA LYS A 115 -9.29 -15.72 25.81
C LYS A 115 -9.62 -16.76 26.89
N LYS A 116 -9.06 -17.97 26.79
CA LYS A 116 -9.26 -19.04 27.79
C LYS A 116 -8.70 -18.67 29.16
N GLU A 117 -7.54 -18.04 29.23
CA GLU A 117 -6.96 -17.54 30.49
C GLU A 117 -7.80 -16.42 31.10
N LYS A 118 -8.35 -15.51 30.30
CA LYS A 118 -9.27 -14.47 30.78
C LYS A 118 -10.59 -15.07 31.27
N GLU A 119 -11.17 -16.04 30.56
CA GLU A 119 -12.36 -16.78 30.99
C GLU A 119 -12.14 -17.48 32.34
N LYS A 120 -11.00 -18.16 32.52
CA LYS A 120 -10.63 -18.77 33.81
C LYS A 120 -10.53 -17.73 34.93
N ARG A 121 -9.84 -16.61 34.72
CA ARG A 121 -9.72 -15.53 35.72
C ARG A 121 -11.06 -14.89 36.08
N LEU A 122 -11.96 -14.76 35.10
CA LEU A 122 -13.32 -14.27 35.33
C LEU A 122 -14.13 -15.22 36.22
N ILE A 123 -13.93 -16.54 36.08
CA ILE A 123 -14.62 -17.57 36.89
C ILE A 123 -14.19 -17.53 38.35
N TYR A 124 -12.95 -17.13 38.67
CA TYR A 124 -12.50 -16.98 40.07
C TYR A 124 -13.04 -15.74 40.77
N GLN A 125 -13.54 -14.74 40.03
CA GLN A 125 -14.19 -13.55 40.58
C GLN A 125 -15.69 -13.82 40.78
N LEU A 126 -16.03 -14.78 41.63
CA LEU A 126 -17.41 -14.91 42.10
C LEU A 126 -17.64 -13.86 43.18
N ILE A 127 -18.62 -12.99 42.94
CA ILE A 127 -19.13 -12.05 43.93
C ILE A 127 -19.98 -12.87 44.90
N ASP A 128 -19.67 -12.82 46.20
CA ASP A 128 -20.52 -13.44 47.23
C ASP A 128 -21.89 -12.74 47.27
N GLY A 129 -22.92 -13.37 47.82
CA GLY A 129 -24.30 -12.85 47.93
C GLY A 129 -24.44 -11.46 48.56
N ASN A 130 -23.36 -10.91 49.14
CA ASN A 130 -23.28 -9.56 49.71
C ASN A 130 -22.59 -8.51 48.82
N GLY A 131 -22.13 -8.86 47.62
CA GLY A 131 -21.61 -7.89 46.64
C GLY A 131 -20.09 -7.67 46.65
N ASP A 132 -19.35 -8.32 47.54
CA ASP A 132 -17.89 -8.19 47.62
C ASP A 132 -17.14 -9.23 46.77
N THR A 133 -16.02 -8.80 46.17
CA THR A 133 -15.18 -9.67 45.33
C THR A 133 -14.19 -10.43 46.20
N ASN A 134 -14.32 -11.76 46.26
CA ASN A 134 -13.33 -12.61 46.93
C ASN A 134 -12.03 -12.62 46.10
N MET A 135 -11.03 -11.87 46.56
CA MET A 135 -9.67 -11.92 46.04
C MET A 135 -8.90 -13.01 46.81
N GLY A 136 -8.81 -14.19 46.20
CA GLY A 136 -7.81 -15.21 46.55
C GLY A 136 -6.56 -15.06 45.70
#